data_AF-A0A484ZGL9-F1
#
_entry.id   AF-A0A484ZGL9-F1
#
_cell.length_a   1.000
_cell.length_b   1.000
_cell.length_c   1.000
_cell.angle_alpha   90.00
_cell.angle_beta   90.00
_cell.angle_gamma   90.00
#
_symmetry.space_group_name_H-M   'P 1'
#
loop_
_entity.id
_entity.type
_entity.pdbx_description
1 polymer ?
#
loop_
_entity_poly.entity_id
_entity_poly.type
_entity_poly.pdbx_seq_one_letter_code
_entity_poly.pdbx_strand_id
1 'polypeptide(L)'
;MSAYVDSGILVLDNATLGLTGSVARLTKTPALAAVETNTLTVADGAALSSIGSSTVIGNVTSAGALLLSNGYAGGNGTVTGDRLTLAGNYAGNGASIVLDTQLGNDSSATDRLVIQGDATGTTSVRVNNAGGIGAQTHAGMTIIDVDGVSFDNAFLLKGDYITTDGKPAVIGGAYAYTLQASDEEASVGRDWFLSSELNPTNLGPGPGPENPGQGGGGRYQPGVPLYEQYPQILAALNTLPTLQQRVGNRYWSQDGLTELSLEGLDDAQWAWGRIEGNHQNADPAKSTSGSQRDIDLWKLQTGLDIPLYQSQEGSLLTGGVNFSYGKAAADIHSFFGSGSIDSSGYGIGTTLTWYGNDGVYLDGQLQTMWFDSGLSSDTLGQSLVSDNHGRGYASSIETGKRYALGRGCH
;
A
#
# COMPACT_ATOMS: atom_id res chain seq x y z
N MET A 1 -8.28 45.91 -17.00
CA MET A 1 -8.78 45.26 -18.25
C MET A 1 -9.28 43.91 -17.82
N SER A 2 -10.35 43.36 -18.38
CA SER A 2 -10.80 42.01 -17.97
C SER A 2 -10.78 41.09 -19.16
N ALA A 3 -10.31 39.86 -18.94
CA ALA A 3 -10.10 38.85 -19.95
C ALA A 3 -10.96 37.62 -19.65
N TYR A 4 -11.38 36.94 -20.71
CA TYR A 4 -12.27 35.79 -20.63
C TYR A 4 -11.68 34.67 -21.45
N VAL A 5 -11.57 33.48 -20.87
CA VAL A 5 -11.32 32.23 -21.58
C VAL A 5 -12.65 31.47 -21.59
N ASP A 6 -13.44 31.69 -22.63
CA ASP A 6 -14.78 31.10 -22.76
C ASP A 6 -14.74 29.60 -23.15
N SER A 7 -13.64 29.15 -23.76
CA SER A 7 -13.43 27.76 -24.17
C SER A 7 -11.95 27.53 -24.54
N GLY A 8 -11.49 26.28 -24.53
CA GLY A 8 -10.12 25.93 -24.89
C GLY A 8 -9.11 26.22 -23.78
N ILE A 9 -7.83 26.27 -24.13
CA ILE A 9 -6.73 26.42 -23.17
C ILE A 9 -5.95 27.70 -23.48
N LEU A 10 -5.88 28.62 -22.52
CA LEU A 10 -4.92 29.72 -22.53
C LEU A 10 -3.61 29.21 -21.92
N VAL A 11 -2.55 29.11 -22.72
CA VAL A 11 -1.23 28.64 -22.26
C VAL A 11 -0.32 29.83 -22.00
N LEU A 12 0.25 29.90 -20.80
CA LEU A 12 1.36 30.77 -20.45
C LEU A 12 2.62 29.92 -20.34
N ASP A 13 3.65 30.25 -21.11
CA ASP A 13 4.96 29.58 -21.05
C ASP A 13 6.00 30.62 -20.64
N ASN A 14 6.47 30.55 -19.40
CA ASN A 14 7.40 31.51 -18.80
C ASN A 14 6.97 32.97 -19.05
N ALA A 15 5.67 33.24 -18.95
CA ALA A 15 5.05 34.46 -19.46
C ALA A 15 4.31 35.24 -18.37
N THR A 16 4.19 36.56 -18.59
CA THR A 16 3.37 37.43 -17.75
C THR A 16 2.17 37.95 -18.53
N LEU A 17 0.97 37.66 -18.04
CA LEU A 17 -0.28 38.25 -18.52
C LEU A 17 -0.70 39.40 -17.61
N GLY A 18 -0.57 40.64 -18.08
CA GLY A 18 -0.96 41.84 -17.34
C GLY A 18 -2.32 42.38 -17.74
N LEU A 19 -3.26 42.48 -16.78
CA LEU A 19 -4.62 42.99 -17.02
C LEU A 19 -4.73 44.52 -16.82
N THR A 20 -3.95 45.31 -17.55
CA THR A 20 -3.90 46.79 -17.43
C THR A 20 -4.83 47.50 -18.45
N GLY A 21 -5.60 48.52 -18.04
CA GLY A 21 -6.45 49.33 -18.96
C GLY A 21 -7.91 48.89 -19.15
N SER A 22 -8.62 49.31 -20.22
CA SER A 22 -10.02 48.88 -20.51
C SER A 22 -10.09 47.53 -21.26
N VAL A 23 -11.20 46.81 -21.09
CA VAL A 23 -11.54 45.39 -21.45
C VAL A 23 -10.88 44.80 -22.72
N ALA A 24 -10.29 43.60 -22.63
CA ALA A 24 -9.92 42.76 -23.78
C ALA A 24 -10.46 41.34 -23.61
N ARG A 25 -11.35 40.93 -24.51
CA ARG A 25 -12.12 39.69 -24.43
C ARG A 25 -11.64 38.69 -25.50
N LEU A 26 -11.15 37.52 -25.10
CA LEU A 26 -10.69 36.43 -25.99
C LEU A 26 -11.81 35.39 -26.19
N THR A 27 -12.76 35.65 -27.10
CA THR A 27 -13.97 34.80 -27.23
C THR A 27 -14.36 34.56 -28.68
N LYS A 28 -14.94 33.39 -29.01
CA LYS A 28 -15.48 33.08 -30.35
C LYS A 28 -16.88 33.69 -30.60
N THR A 29 -17.62 34.04 -29.54
CA THR A 29 -18.96 34.67 -29.64
C THR A 29 -19.26 35.53 -28.40
N PRO A 30 -19.69 36.80 -28.51
CA PRO A 30 -19.86 37.67 -27.34
C PRO A 30 -21.27 37.63 -26.74
N ALA A 31 -21.36 37.45 -25.42
CA ALA A 31 -22.52 37.82 -24.60
C ALA A 31 -22.04 38.59 -23.36
N LEU A 32 -22.58 39.79 -23.10
CA LEU A 32 -22.17 40.68 -22.00
C LEU A 32 -22.70 40.17 -20.64
N ALA A 33 -21.81 39.94 -19.68
CA ALA A 33 -22.11 39.89 -18.25
C ALA A 33 -21.28 40.98 -17.54
N ALA A 34 -21.74 41.47 -16.39
CA ALA A 34 -21.07 42.52 -15.62
C ALA A 34 -19.62 42.11 -15.28
N VAL A 35 -18.69 43.02 -15.51
CA VAL A 35 -17.25 42.75 -15.50
C VAL A 35 -16.60 43.45 -14.30
N GLU A 36 -16.03 42.69 -13.38
CA GLU A 36 -15.07 43.27 -12.42
C GLU A 36 -13.82 43.72 -13.16
N THR A 37 -13.36 44.94 -12.90
CA THR A 37 -12.16 45.49 -13.56
C THR A 37 -10.92 44.73 -13.09
N ASN A 38 -10.08 44.29 -14.03
CA ASN A 38 -8.78 43.61 -13.77
C ASN A 38 -8.91 42.13 -13.38
N THR A 39 -9.94 41.44 -13.89
CA THR A 39 -10.17 40.02 -13.64
C THR A 39 -9.99 39.17 -14.90
N LEU A 40 -9.26 38.06 -14.80
CA LEU A 40 -9.28 36.95 -15.76
C LEU A 40 -10.35 35.96 -15.33
N THR A 41 -11.35 35.73 -16.18
CA THR A 41 -12.37 34.71 -15.98
C THR A 41 -12.09 33.50 -16.83
N VAL A 42 -11.92 32.33 -16.20
CA VAL A 42 -11.80 31.03 -16.87
C VAL A 42 -13.14 30.33 -16.75
N ALA A 43 -13.86 30.16 -17.87
CA ALA A 43 -15.17 29.54 -17.87
C ALA A 43 -15.09 28.03 -17.62
N ASP A 44 -16.22 27.42 -17.26
CA ASP A 44 -16.35 25.97 -17.20
C ASP A 44 -16.01 25.34 -18.57
N GLY A 45 -15.30 24.21 -18.56
CA GLY A 45 -14.75 23.59 -19.77
C GLY A 45 -13.58 24.32 -20.45
N ALA A 46 -13.16 25.47 -19.93
CA ALA A 46 -11.94 26.16 -20.34
C ALA A 46 -10.79 25.90 -19.37
N ALA A 47 -9.57 26.29 -19.76
CA ALA A 47 -8.40 26.16 -18.89
C ALA A 47 -7.41 27.33 -19.02
N LEU A 48 -6.75 27.64 -17.92
CA LEU A 48 -5.51 28.40 -17.86
C LEU A 48 -4.38 27.41 -17.57
N SER A 49 -3.41 27.29 -18.47
CA SER A 49 -2.23 26.45 -18.29
C SER A 49 -0.99 27.31 -18.07
N SER A 50 -0.12 26.86 -17.17
CA SER A 50 1.19 27.46 -16.92
C SER A 50 2.26 26.40 -17.16
N ILE A 51 3.21 26.71 -18.03
CA ILE A 51 4.45 25.95 -18.26
C ILE A 51 5.60 26.84 -17.78
N GLY A 52 6.52 26.28 -17.01
CA GLY A 52 7.56 27.03 -16.31
C GLY A 52 6.98 28.01 -15.29
N SER A 53 7.61 29.17 -15.16
CA SER A 53 7.20 30.21 -14.20
C SER A 53 6.43 31.33 -14.88
N SER A 54 5.09 31.32 -14.74
CA SER A 54 4.21 32.33 -15.32
C SER A 54 3.48 33.17 -14.27
N THR A 55 3.10 34.39 -14.65
CA THR A 55 2.40 35.34 -13.77
C THR A 55 1.14 35.90 -14.44
N VAL A 56 0.03 35.97 -13.71
CA VAL A 56 -1.15 36.77 -14.06
C VAL A 56 -1.23 37.96 -13.11
N ILE A 57 -1.17 39.19 -13.64
CA ILE A 57 -1.33 40.42 -12.86
C ILE A 57 -2.78 40.87 -12.92
N GLY A 58 -3.47 40.82 -11.78
CA GLY A 58 -4.90 41.02 -11.63
C GLY A 58 -5.58 39.86 -10.91
N ASN A 59 -6.90 39.97 -10.72
CA ASN A 59 -7.70 38.93 -10.09
C ASN A 59 -7.95 37.77 -11.07
N VAL A 60 -8.18 36.57 -10.54
CA VAL A 60 -8.60 35.40 -11.32
C VAL A 60 -9.85 34.80 -10.72
N THR A 61 -10.86 34.60 -11.55
CA THR A 61 -12.05 33.82 -11.22
C THR A 61 -12.10 32.61 -12.14
N SER A 62 -12.13 31.41 -11.59
CA SER A 62 -12.16 30.18 -12.39
C SER A 62 -13.37 29.33 -12.06
N ALA A 63 -14.10 28.91 -13.08
CA ALA A 63 -14.96 27.72 -13.04
C ALA A 63 -14.33 26.56 -13.83
N GLY A 64 -13.26 26.83 -14.61
CA GLY A 64 -12.52 25.84 -15.39
C GLY A 64 -11.26 25.33 -14.69
N ALA A 65 -10.31 24.82 -15.49
CA ALA A 65 -9.10 24.19 -14.98
C ALA A 65 -7.88 25.14 -14.92
N LEU A 66 -7.10 25.05 -13.84
CA LEU A 66 -5.73 25.53 -13.75
C LEU A 66 -4.80 24.34 -14.00
N LEU A 67 -4.07 24.34 -15.12
CA LEU A 67 -3.26 23.20 -15.57
C LEU A 67 -1.78 23.55 -15.45
N LEU A 68 -1.17 23.14 -14.34
CA LEU A 68 0.28 23.27 -14.13
C LEU A 68 1.00 21.98 -14.54
N SER A 69 0.30 20.84 -14.56
CA SER A 69 0.88 19.57 -15.05
C SER A 69 1.25 19.63 -16.53
N ASN A 70 2.37 19.02 -16.89
CA ASN A 70 2.95 19.07 -18.23
C ASN A 70 2.20 18.26 -19.30
N GLY A 71 1.21 17.45 -18.91
CA GLY A 71 0.48 16.54 -19.79
C GLY A 71 -0.51 17.18 -20.77
N TYR A 72 -0.93 18.44 -20.57
CA TYR A 72 -2.03 19.05 -21.33
C TYR A 72 -1.62 20.01 -22.46
N ALA A 73 -0.43 20.62 -22.39
CA ALA A 73 0.01 21.65 -23.32
C ALA A 73 1.35 21.36 -24.02
N GLY A 74 1.89 20.14 -23.88
CA GLY A 74 3.14 19.73 -24.53
C GLY A 74 4.39 20.31 -23.86
N GLY A 75 4.53 20.07 -22.55
CA GLY A 75 5.57 20.65 -21.71
C GLY A 75 6.99 20.53 -22.28
N ASN A 76 7.74 21.63 -22.18
CA ASN A 76 9.17 21.70 -22.51
C ASN A 76 9.93 21.92 -21.20
N GLY A 77 10.25 20.86 -20.45
CA GLY A 77 10.89 21.03 -19.15
C GLY A 77 10.91 19.78 -18.26
N THR A 78 11.26 19.99 -16.98
CA THR A 78 11.10 19.01 -15.91
C THR A 78 9.62 18.76 -15.67
N VAL A 79 9.23 17.51 -15.36
CA VAL A 79 7.81 17.14 -15.14
C VAL A 79 7.20 17.92 -13.96
N THR A 80 8.02 18.34 -13.00
CA THR A 80 7.63 19.15 -11.85
C THR A 80 8.38 20.48 -11.83
N GLY A 81 7.87 21.42 -11.02
CA GLY A 81 8.51 22.70 -10.72
C GLY A 81 7.88 23.89 -11.43
N ASP A 82 6.75 23.67 -12.13
CA ASP A 82 6.01 24.74 -12.77
C ASP A 82 5.34 25.62 -11.71
N ARG A 83 5.31 26.93 -11.96
CA ARG A 83 4.80 27.92 -11.01
C ARG A 83 3.84 28.87 -11.71
N LEU A 84 2.59 28.90 -11.24
CA LEU A 84 1.61 29.92 -11.62
C LEU A 84 1.46 30.92 -10.48
N THR A 85 1.86 32.17 -10.72
CA THR A 85 1.67 33.27 -9.76
C THR A 85 0.47 34.11 -10.16
N LEU A 86 -0.50 34.27 -9.25
CA LEU A 86 -1.65 35.14 -9.38
C LEU A 86 -1.39 36.37 -8.51
N ALA A 87 -0.97 37.47 -9.14
CA ALA A 87 -0.71 38.75 -8.49
C ALA A 87 -2.01 39.54 -8.28
N GLY A 88 -2.93 38.94 -7.52
CA GLY A 88 -4.27 39.43 -7.19
C GLY A 88 -5.09 38.36 -6.46
N ASN A 89 -6.38 38.61 -6.28
CA ASN A 89 -7.29 37.67 -5.61
C ASN A 89 -7.66 36.50 -6.53
N TYR A 90 -7.86 35.32 -5.94
CA TYR A 90 -8.35 34.13 -6.59
C TYR A 90 -9.73 33.72 -6.05
N ALA A 91 -10.65 33.42 -6.96
CA ALA A 91 -11.97 32.89 -6.64
C ALA A 91 -12.25 31.61 -7.45
N GLY A 92 -12.29 30.47 -6.76
CA GLY A 92 -12.68 29.18 -7.34
C GLY A 92 -14.20 28.99 -7.29
N ASN A 93 -14.82 28.74 -8.43
CA ASN A 93 -16.25 28.49 -8.57
C ASN A 93 -16.49 27.05 -9.03
N GLY A 94 -16.04 26.08 -8.23
CA GLY A 94 -16.02 24.67 -8.64
C GLY A 94 -14.89 24.36 -9.63
N ALA A 95 -13.84 25.19 -9.64
CA ALA A 95 -12.67 25.01 -10.48
C ALA A 95 -11.90 23.72 -10.13
N SER A 96 -10.97 23.36 -10.99
CA SER A 96 -9.97 22.33 -10.69
C SER A 96 -8.55 22.85 -10.91
N ILE A 97 -7.60 22.40 -10.11
CA ILE A 97 -6.17 22.55 -10.37
C ILE A 97 -5.54 21.17 -10.55
N VAL A 98 -4.61 21.05 -11.49
CA VAL A 98 -3.82 19.83 -11.72
C VAL A 98 -2.33 20.14 -11.59
N LEU A 99 -1.66 19.43 -10.69
CA LEU A 99 -0.25 19.59 -10.33
C LEU A 99 0.49 18.26 -10.51
N ASP A 100 1.74 18.32 -10.95
CA ASP A 100 2.66 17.21 -10.89
C ASP A 100 3.55 17.34 -9.63
N THR A 101 3.63 16.28 -8.84
CA THR A 101 4.41 16.23 -7.59
C THR A 101 5.19 14.93 -7.52
N GLN A 102 6.49 14.98 -7.21
CA GLN A 102 7.23 13.79 -6.82
C GLN A 102 6.86 13.44 -5.37
N LEU A 103 5.78 12.67 -5.14
CA LEU A 103 5.33 12.37 -3.77
C LEU A 103 6.47 11.72 -2.95
N GLY A 104 6.91 12.43 -1.91
CA GLY A 104 8.10 12.10 -1.12
C GLY A 104 8.11 12.85 0.22
N ASN A 105 9.28 13.34 0.63
CA ASN A 105 9.44 14.09 1.87
C ASN A 105 9.16 15.60 1.66
N ASP A 106 9.36 16.40 2.71
CA ASP A 106 9.10 17.86 2.71
C ASP A 106 9.84 18.64 1.60
N SER A 107 10.97 18.13 1.10
CA SER A 107 11.80 18.78 0.07
C SER A 107 11.47 18.37 -1.37
N SER A 108 10.40 17.59 -1.56
CA SER A 108 10.10 17.01 -2.87
C SER A 108 9.72 18.06 -3.90
N ALA A 109 10.17 17.84 -5.14
CA ALA A 109 9.85 18.73 -6.25
C ALA A 109 8.36 18.64 -6.61
N THR A 110 7.72 19.80 -6.71
CA THR A 110 6.29 19.94 -7.03
C THR A 110 6.03 21.19 -7.84
N ASP A 111 4.98 21.14 -8.65
CA ASP A 111 4.35 22.35 -9.17
C ASP A 111 3.70 23.15 -8.04
N ARG A 112 3.56 24.47 -8.24
CA ARG A 112 3.05 25.40 -7.22
C ARG A 112 2.13 26.47 -7.79
N LEU A 113 0.97 26.63 -7.15
CA LEU A 113 0.11 27.81 -7.33
C LEU A 113 0.44 28.84 -6.25
N VAL A 114 0.65 30.09 -6.63
CA VAL A 114 0.86 31.18 -5.66
C VAL A 114 -0.14 32.27 -5.87
N ILE A 115 -0.81 32.68 -4.80
CA ILE A 115 -1.84 33.71 -4.79
C ILE A 115 -1.35 34.83 -3.88
N GLN A 116 -1.10 36.01 -4.45
CA GLN A 116 -0.61 37.16 -3.67
C GLN A 116 -1.73 37.96 -3.00
N GLY A 117 -2.99 37.62 -3.29
CA GLY A 117 -4.19 38.16 -2.65
C GLY A 117 -4.98 37.10 -1.90
N ASP A 118 -6.28 37.31 -1.77
CA ASP A 118 -7.18 36.39 -1.07
C ASP A 118 -7.54 35.18 -1.94
N ALA A 119 -7.70 34.00 -1.33
CA ALA A 119 -8.18 32.77 -1.96
C ALA A 119 -9.57 32.38 -1.43
N THR A 120 -10.57 32.45 -2.30
CA THR A 120 -11.99 32.25 -1.95
C THR A 120 -12.66 31.18 -2.81
N GLY A 121 -13.84 30.74 -2.37
CA GLY A 121 -14.66 29.79 -3.11
C GLY A 121 -14.19 28.34 -2.92
N THR A 122 -14.25 27.53 -3.96
CA THR A 122 -13.85 26.10 -3.93
C THR A 122 -13.10 25.70 -5.20
N THR A 123 -12.01 24.96 -5.01
CA THR A 123 -11.18 24.41 -6.10
C THR A 123 -10.79 22.98 -5.77
N SER A 124 -11.05 22.05 -6.68
CA SER A 124 -10.61 20.66 -6.55
C SER A 124 -9.12 20.54 -6.94
N VAL A 125 -8.29 19.99 -6.06
CA VAL A 125 -6.85 19.81 -6.28
C VAL A 125 -6.58 18.37 -6.71
N ARG A 126 -6.07 18.19 -7.92
CA ARG A 126 -5.58 16.89 -8.40
C ARG A 126 -4.06 16.91 -8.41
N VAL A 127 -3.47 15.88 -7.82
CA VAL A 127 -2.02 15.67 -7.78
C VAL A 127 -1.69 14.44 -8.60
N ASN A 128 -0.81 14.56 -9.58
CA ASN A 128 -0.25 13.43 -10.29
C ASN A 128 1.11 13.10 -9.70
N ASN A 129 1.33 11.84 -9.32
CA ASN A 129 2.63 11.41 -8.83
C ASN A 129 3.65 11.32 -9.98
N ALA A 130 4.60 12.24 -10.04
CA ALA A 130 5.62 12.37 -11.07
C ALA A 130 6.86 11.50 -10.78
N GLY A 131 6.67 10.23 -10.44
CA GLY A 131 7.76 9.28 -10.13
C GLY A 131 8.27 9.34 -8.69
N GLY A 132 7.52 9.96 -7.77
CA GLY A 132 7.82 9.90 -6.34
C GLY A 132 7.60 8.50 -5.76
N ILE A 133 8.52 8.09 -4.89
CA ILE A 133 8.52 6.76 -4.25
C ILE A 133 7.88 6.75 -2.87
N GLY A 134 7.36 7.89 -2.40
CA GLY A 134 6.82 8.05 -1.05
C GLY A 134 7.89 8.20 0.02
N ALA A 135 7.63 9.05 0.99
CA ALA A 135 8.40 9.17 2.23
C ALA A 135 7.57 9.89 3.29
N GLN A 136 7.99 9.75 4.56
CA GLN A 136 7.40 10.52 5.65
C GLN A 136 7.66 12.02 5.47
N THR A 137 6.61 12.82 5.49
CA THR A 137 6.67 14.27 5.70
C THR A 137 6.62 14.62 7.18
N HIS A 138 7.20 15.75 7.55
CA HIS A 138 7.05 16.34 8.89
C HIS A 138 6.48 17.76 8.80
N ALA A 139 7.05 18.62 7.96
CA ALA A 139 6.50 19.94 7.66
C ALA A 139 5.46 19.89 6.52
N GLY A 140 5.51 18.86 5.68
CA GLY A 140 4.65 18.73 4.50
C GLY A 140 5.24 19.38 3.24
N MET A 141 4.66 19.02 2.09
CA MET A 141 5.03 19.55 0.77
C MET A 141 4.05 20.64 0.35
N THR A 142 4.43 21.91 0.42
CA THR A 142 3.53 23.00 0.01
C THR A 142 3.30 22.99 -1.49
N ILE A 143 2.03 23.03 -1.87
CA ILE A 143 1.60 23.06 -3.27
C ILE A 143 0.82 24.32 -3.63
N ILE A 144 0.31 25.05 -2.63
CA ILE A 144 -0.38 26.32 -2.83
C ILE A 144 0.08 27.29 -1.75
N ASP A 145 0.57 28.47 -2.17
CA ASP A 145 0.87 29.58 -1.26
C ASP A 145 -0.20 30.67 -1.39
N VAL A 146 -0.63 31.24 -0.27
CA VAL A 146 -1.62 32.33 -0.24
C VAL A 146 -1.15 33.45 0.68
N ASP A 147 -0.73 34.58 0.11
CA ASP A 147 -0.26 35.74 0.89
C ASP A 147 -1.42 36.47 1.59
N GLY A 148 -2.63 36.45 1.00
CA GLY A 148 -3.85 37.02 1.57
C GLY A 148 -4.62 36.02 2.44
N VAL A 149 -5.92 36.25 2.62
CA VAL A 149 -6.80 35.37 3.40
C VAL A 149 -7.15 34.12 2.59
N SER A 150 -6.93 32.92 3.14
CA SER A 150 -7.44 31.66 2.56
C SER A 150 -8.53 31.03 3.42
N PHE A 151 -9.70 30.77 2.83
CA PHE A 151 -10.85 30.14 3.50
C PHE A 151 -10.73 28.60 3.55
N ASP A 152 -11.35 27.96 4.55
CA ASP A 152 -11.22 26.50 4.83
C ASP A 152 -11.63 25.59 3.67
N ASN A 153 -12.47 26.06 2.77
CA ASN A 153 -12.99 25.31 1.64
C ASN A 153 -12.38 25.73 0.30
N ALA A 154 -11.40 26.65 0.30
CA ALA A 154 -10.78 27.17 -0.91
C ALA A 154 -10.19 26.05 -1.79
N PHE A 155 -9.63 25.01 -1.15
CA PHE A 155 -8.98 23.90 -1.83
C PHE A 155 -9.37 22.55 -1.21
N LEU A 156 -9.72 21.59 -2.06
CA LEU A 156 -10.13 20.24 -1.65
C LEU A 156 -9.39 19.20 -2.47
N LEU A 157 -8.67 18.29 -1.83
CA LEU A 157 -7.95 17.23 -2.53
C LEU A 157 -8.92 16.27 -3.20
N LYS A 158 -8.71 16.04 -4.49
CA LYS A 158 -9.28 14.92 -5.23
C LYS A 158 -8.37 13.71 -5.02
N GLY A 159 -8.61 13.02 -3.91
CA GLY A 159 -7.86 11.81 -3.53
C GLY A 159 -8.18 10.60 -4.40
N ASP A 160 -7.30 9.61 -4.35
CA ASP A 160 -7.49 8.26 -4.88
C ASP A 160 -8.51 7.48 -4.04
N TYR A 161 -8.59 7.79 -2.74
CA TYR A 161 -9.51 7.17 -1.79
C TYR A 161 -9.79 8.10 -0.60
N ILE A 162 -10.72 7.70 0.26
CA ILE A 162 -10.99 8.34 1.55
C ILE A 162 -10.39 7.48 2.66
N THR A 163 -9.58 8.09 3.51
CA THR A 163 -8.94 7.43 4.66
C THR A 163 -9.96 7.09 5.74
N THR A 164 -9.59 6.20 6.67
CA THR A 164 -10.43 5.80 7.81
C THR A 164 -10.86 6.98 8.69
N ASP A 165 -10.03 8.02 8.81
CA ASP A 165 -10.33 9.29 9.48
C ASP A 165 -11.05 10.32 8.59
N GLY A 166 -11.56 9.92 7.42
CA GLY A 166 -12.45 10.72 6.58
C GLY A 166 -11.77 11.73 5.66
N LYS A 167 -10.46 11.64 5.45
CA LYS A 167 -9.71 12.58 4.61
C LYS A 167 -9.49 12.01 3.20
N PRO A 168 -9.68 12.80 2.11
CA PRO A 168 -9.19 12.40 0.80
C PRO A 168 -7.68 12.27 0.82
N ALA A 169 -7.14 11.24 0.18
CA ALA A 169 -5.70 11.02 0.11
C ALA A 169 -5.24 10.54 -1.27
N VAL A 170 -4.02 10.92 -1.65
CA VAL A 170 -3.30 10.41 -2.83
C VAL A 170 -2.18 9.46 -2.42
N ILE A 171 -1.95 8.41 -3.20
CA ILE A 171 -0.98 7.36 -2.87
C ILE A 171 0.40 7.68 -3.47
N GLY A 172 1.43 7.65 -2.63
CA GLY A 172 2.83 7.74 -3.03
C GLY A 172 3.66 6.65 -2.36
N GLY A 173 4.03 5.61 -3.12
CA GLY A 173 4.78 4.46 -2.58
C GLY A 173 4.04 3.74 -1.45
N ALA A 174 4.67 3.68 -0.27
CA ALA A 174 4.07 3.12 0.94
C ALA A 174 3.15 4.10 1.68
N TYR A 175 3.18 5.39 1.32
CA TYR A 175 2.52 6.46 2.06
C TYR A 175 1.26 6.94 1.35
N ALA A 176 0.35 7.51 2.13
CA ALA A 176 -0.79 8.26 1.63
C ALA A 176 -0.70 9.72 2.10
N TYR A 177 -0.96 10.66 1.20
CA TYR A 177 -0.82 12.08 1.43
C TYR A 177 -2.18 12.75 1.43
N THR A 178 -2.46 13.53 2.47
CA THR A 178 -3.67 14.33 2.61
C THR A 178 -3.34 15.80 2.43
N LEU A 179 -4.27 16.59 1.91
CA LEU A 179 -4.12 18.04 1.84
C LEU A 179 -4.46 18.64 3.21
N GLN A 180 -3.55 19.48 3.72
CA GLN A 180 -3.67 20.20 4.97
C GLN A 180 -3.48 21.69 4.70
N ALA A 181 -4.10 22.53 5.53
CA ALA A 181 -3.91 23.97 5.53
C ALA A 181 -3.03 24.37 6.72
N SER A 182 -2.29 25.48 6.58
CA SER A 182 -1.29 25.84 7.59
C SER A 182 -1.82 26.40 8.90
N ASP A 183 -3.09 26.77 8.88
CA ASP A 183 -3.88 27.14 10.04
C ASP A 183 -5.24 26.41 9.96
N GLU A 184 -5.86 26.17 11.12
CA GLU A 184 -7.16 25.51 11.21
C GLU A 184 -8.30 26.39 10.66
N GLU A 185 -8.19 27.70 10.85
CA GLU A 185 -9.20 28.70 10.49
C GLU A 185 -8.73 29.59 9.35
N ALA A 186 -9.66 30.31 8.71
CA ALA A 186 -9.32 31.29 7.69
C ALA A 186 -8.41 32.41 8.24
N SER A 187 -7.21 32.52 7.69
CA SER A 187 -6.17 33.48 8.12
C SER A 187 -5.37 33.99 6.92
N VAL A 188 -4.64 35.09 7.14
CA VAL A 188 -3.68 35.66 6.19
C VAL A 188 -2.42 34.80 6.17
N GLY A 189 -1.88 34.47 4.99
CA GLY A 189 -0.66 33.66 4.90
C GLY A 189 -0.91 32.16 5.06
N ARG A 190 -2.15 31.71 4.80
CA ARG A 190 -2.55 30.31 5.00
C ARG A 190 -2.31 29.47 3.76
N ASP A 191 -1.22 28.72 3.81
CA ASP A 191 -0.74 27.87 2.75
C ASP A 191 -1.37 26.47 2.81
N TRP A 192 -1.28 25.74 1.69
CA TRP A 192 -1.78 24.39 1.57
C TRP A 192 -0.69 23.42 1.14
N PHE A 193 -0.60 22.29 1.85
CA PHE A 193 0.47 21.32 1.70
C PHE A 193 -0.02 19.89 1.77
N LEU A 194 0.70 18.99 1.12
CA LEU A 194 0.50 17.55 1.21
C LEU A 194 1.27 16.98 2.40
N SER A 195 0.58 16.23 3.26
CA SER A 195 1.18 15.58 4.43
C SER A 195 0.87 14.08 4.46
N SER A 196 1.91 13.28 4.64
CA SER A 196 1.86 11.86 4.96
C SER A 196 1.92 11.58 6.46
N GLU A 197 1.75 12.60 7.31
CA GLU A 197 1.65 12.41 8.76
C GLU A 197 0.21 12.04 9.12
N LEU A 198 0.05 11.08 10.03
CA LEU A 198 -1.30 10.68 10.46
C LEU A 198 -2.00 11.83 11.18
N ASN A 199 -1.28 12.45 12.14
CA ASN A 199 -1.74 13.59 12.93
C ASN A 199 -0.68 14.70 12.85
N PRO A 200 -0.66 15.50 11.76
CA PRO A 200 0.28 16.59 11.60
C PRO A 200 0.16 17.58 12.77
N THR A 201 1.17 17.58 13.63
CA THR A 201 1.23 18.48 14.81
C THR A 201 1.82 19.86 14.49
N ASN A 202 2.56 19.95 13.38
CA ASN A 202 2.98 21.21 12.81
C ASN A 202 2.11 21.47 11.58
N LEU A 203 1.27 22.50 11.67
CA LEU A 203 0.40 22.86 10.57
C LEU A 203 1.19 23.70 9.54
N GLY A 204 2.34 24.31 9.84
CA GLY A 204 3.04 25.16 8.87
C GLY A 204 4.09 24.44 8.00
N PRO A 205 4.15 24.70 6.67
CA PRO A 205 5.33 24.37 5.88
C PRO A 205 6.47 25.33 6.23
N GLY A 206 7.53 24.81 6.82
CA GLY A 206 8.74 25.57 7.08
C GLY A 206 9.83 24.67 7.67
N PRO A 207 11.10 25.11 7.64
CA PRO A 207 12.18 24.44 8.37
C PRO A 207 11.99 24.72 9.88
N GLY A 208 10.91 24.19 10.46
CA GLY A 208 10.89 23.93 11.89
C GLY A 208 11.99 22.92 12.20
N PRO A 209 12.60 22.94 13.39
CA PRO A 209 13.52 21.89 13.78
C PRO A 209 12.82 20.55 13.55
N GLU A 210 13.43 19.68 12.74
CA GLU A 210 13.07 18.27 12.65
C GLU A 210 13.09 17.75 14.08
N ASN A 211 11.92 17.69 14.72
CA ASN A 211 11.80 17.18 16.06
C ASN A 211 11.24 15.76 15.87
N PRO A 212 12.09 14.73 15.78
CA PRO A 212 11.69 13.40 15.30
C PRO A 212 10.76 12.65 16.28
N GLY A 213 10.25 13.34 17.31
CA GLY A 213 9.43 12.78 18.37
C GLY A 213 8.12 13.51 18.63
N GLN A 214 7.71 14.49 17.80
CA GLN A 214 6.40 15.15 17.96
C GLN A 214 5.42 14.92 16.81
N GLY A 215 5.89 14.44 15.65
CA GLY A 215 4.98 14.08 14.57
C GLY A 215 4.27 12.76 14.82
N GLY A 216 2.96 12.70 14.54
CA GLY A 216 2.20 11.45 14.54
C GLY A 216 2.85 10.40 13.63
N GLY A 217 2.65 9.12 13.91
CA GLY A 217 3.18 8.04 13.05
C GLY A 217 2.80 8.24 11.57
N GLY A 218 3.57 7.61 10.67
CA GLY A 218 3.33 7.76 9.24
C GLY A 218 1.96 7.25 8.80
N ARG A 219 1.37 7.96 7.84
CA ARG A 219 0.13 7.57 7.18
C ARG A 219 0.46 6.64 6.01
N TYR A 220 0.21 5.35 6.21
CA TYR A 220 0.41 4.35 5.17
C TYR A 220 -0.80 4.25 4.24
N GLN A 221 -0.55 3.86 2.99
CA GLN A 221 -1.61 3.54 2.03
C GLN A 221 -2.21 2.15 2.28
N PRO A 222 -3.45 1.88 1.81
CA PRO A 222 -4.20 0.67 2.20
C PRO A 222 -3.58 -0.66 1.78
N GLY A 223 -2.66 -0.65 0.80
CA GLY A 223 -1.92 -1.86 0.42
C GLY A 223 -0.83 -2.28 1.40
N VAL A 224 -0.30 -1.38 2.23
CA VAL A 224 0.82 -1.69 3.14
C VAL A 224 0.51 -2.82 4.13
N PRO A 225 -0.65 -2.82 4.83
CA PRO A 225 -1.08 -3.95 5.64
C PRO A 225 -1.00 -5.29 4.91
N LEU A 226 -1.47 -5.33 3.66
CA LEU A 226 -1.53 -6.54 2.85
C LEU A 226 -0.12 -7.04 2.50
N TYR A 227 0.75 -6.13 2.03
CA TYR A 227 2.14 -6.49 1.70
C TYR A 227 2.94 -6.90 2.94
N GLU A 228 2.69 -6.28 4.09
CA GLU A 228 3.35 -6.63 5.36
C GLU A 228 2.97 -8.05 5.83
N GLN A 229 1.68 -8.41 5.74
CA GLN A 229 1.20 -9.72 6.20
C GLN A 229 1.41 -10.83 5.18
N TYR A 230 1.57 -10.51 3.90
CA TYR A 230 1.64 -11.50 2.82
C TYR A 230 2.67 -12.63 3.06
N PRO A 231 3.94 -12.37 3.45
CA PRO A 231 4.89 -13.45 3.74
C PRO A 231 4.48 -14.34 4.92
N GLN A 232 3.74 -13.80 5.90
CA GLN A 232 3.28 -14.57 7.07
C GLN A 232 2.19 -15.57 6.69
N ILE A 233 1.33 -15.22 5.74
CA ILE A 233 0.30 -16.11 5.20
C ILE A 233 0.93 -17.26 4.42
N LEU A 234 1.92 -16.96 3.58
CA LEU A 234 2.70 -17.99 2.88
C LEU A 234 3.44 -18.90 3.87
N ALA A 235 4.00 -18.34 4.93
CA ALA A 235 4.68 -19.11 5.98
C ALA A 235 3.73 -20.04 6.73
N ALA A 236 2.50 -19.60 7.03
CA ALA A 236 1.47 -20.43 7.66
C ALA A 236 1.11 -21.64 6.79
N LEU A 237 1.01 -21.45 5.47
CA LEU A 237 0.76 -22.54 4.52
C LEU A 237 1.97 -23.49 4.39
N ASN A 238 3.20 -22.96 4.52
CA ASN A 238 4.46 -23.70 4.43
C ASN A 238 4.92 -24.37 5.74
N THR A 239 4.01 -24.61 6.68
CA THR A 239 4.31 -25.27 7.96
C THR A 239 4.59 -26.77 7.78
N LEU A 240 5.53 -27.29 8.59
CA LEU A 240 5.88 -28.70 8.65
C LEU A 240 5.20 -29.37 9.86
N PRO A 241 4.68 -30.60 9.70
CA PRO A 241 4.11 -31.35 10.82
C PRO A 241 5.21 -31.87 11.75
N THR A 242 4.86 -32.18 13.00
CA THR A 242 5.72 -33.01 13.86
C THR A 242 5.81 -34.45 13.34
N LEU A 243 6.80 -35.22 13.80
CA LEU A 243 6.91 -36.63 13.47
C LEU A 243 5.60 -37.36 13.76
N GLN A 244 5.08 -37.19 14.98
CA GLN A 244 3.84 -37.85 15.42
C GLN A 244 2.63 -37.46 14.57
N GLN A 245 2.54 -36.20 14.15
CA GLN A 245 1.49 -35.73 13.24
C GLN A 245 1.59 -36.36 11.85
N ARG A 246 2.81 -36.63 11.35
CA ARG A 246 3.04 -37.22 10.02
C ARG A 246 2.83 -38.74 10.00
N VAL A 247 3.40 -39.45 10.97
CA VAL A 247 3.36 -40.92 10.98
C VAL A 247 2.12 -41.47 11.66
N GLY A 248 1.50 -40.70 12.56
CA GLY A 248 0.35 -41.13 13.34
C GLY A 248 0.62 -42.43 14.09
N ASN A 249 -0.34 -43.34 14.08
CA ASN A 249 -0.24 -44.62 14.79
C ASN A 249 0.49 -45.70 14.00
N ARG A 250 0.96 -45.45 12.76
CA ARG A 250 1.79 -46.41 11.99
C ARG A 250 3.08 -46.78 12.73
N TYR A 251 3.53 -45.90 13.63
CA TYR A 251 4.68 -46.11 14.50
C TYR A 251 4.31 -46.71 15.89
N TRP A 252 3.02 -46.88 16.22
CA TRP A 252 2.61 -47.21 17.59
C TRP A 252 2.53 -48.71 17.92
N SER A 253 2.36 -49.59 16.93
CA SER A 253 2.36 -51.05 17.12
C SER A 253 3.75 -51.66 16.93
N GLN A 254 4.05 -52.73 17.68
CA GLN A 254 5.24 -53.56 17.44
C GLN A 254 5.21 -54.13 16.01
N ASP A 255 4.00 -54.38 15.49
CA ASP A 255 3.72 -54.75 14.11
C ASP A 255 3.96 -53.59 13.10
N GLY A 256 3.84 -52.33 13.52
CA GLY A 256 4.00 -51.16 12.64
C GLY A 256 5.45 -50.90 12.22
N LEU A 257 6.42 -51.29 13.07
CA LEU A 257 7.84 -51.30 12.69
C LEU A 257 8.21 -52.48 11.81
N THR A 258 7.50 -53.61 11.92
CA THR A 258 7.63 -54.75 11.00
C THR A 258 6.93 -54.48 9.66
N GLU A 259 5.82 -53.73 9.64
CA GLU A 259 5.18 -53.22 8.41
C GLU A 259 6.03 -52.14 7.72
N LEU A 260 6.90 -51.44 8.46
CA LEU A 260 7.91 -50.53 7.94
C LEU A 260 9.30 -51.20 7.87
N SER A 261 9.38 -52.52 7.72
CA SER A 261 10.65 -53.23 7.59
C SER A 261 10.95 -53.59 6.13
N LEU A 262 12.24 -53.80 5.83
CA LEU A 262 12.67 -54.26 4.49
C LEU A 262 12.14 -55.67 4.16
N GLU A 263 11.82 -56.48 5.17
CA GLU A 263 11.30 -57.85 5.03
C GLU A 263 9.78 -57.90 4.77
N GLY A 264 9.06 -56.79 5.00
CA GLY A 264 7.59 -56.69 4.91
C GLY A 264 7.05 -55.86 3.74
N LEU A 265 7.87 -55.56 2.71
CA LEU A 265 7.52 -54.63 1.63
C LEU A 265 6.21 -54.96 0.87
N ASP A 266 5.85 -56.25 0.77
CA ASP A 266 4.62 -56.69 0.08
C ASP A 266 3.33 -56.41 0.88
N ASP A 267 3.43 -56.25 2.21
CA ASP A 267 2.31 -55.94 3.13
C ASP A 267 2.42 -54.52 3.75
N ALA A 268 3.47 -53.77 3.43
CA ALA A 268 3.78 -52.46 4.01
C ALA A 268 2.81 -51.35 3.56
N GLN A 269 2.31 -50.54 4.50
CA GLN A 269 1.62 -49.28 4.21
C GLN A 269 2.63 -48.15 3.94
N TRP A 270 3.34 -48.24 2.81
CA TRP A 270 4.36 -47.26 2.40
C TRP A 270 3.74 -45.92 1.98
N ALA A 271 2.53 -45.92 1.42
CA ALA A 271 1.81 -44.72 1.02
C ALA A 271 0.92 -44.18 2.13
N TRP A 272 0.90 -42.85 2.29
CA TRP A 272 0.04 -42.17 3.26
C TRP A 272 -0.60 -40.91 2.65
N GLY A 273 -1.73 -40.52 3.23
CA GLY A 273 -2.44 -39.28 2.94
C GLY A 273 -2.81 -38.56 4.24
N ARG A 274 -2.72 -37.24 4.24
CA ARG A 274 -3.07 -36.37 5.36
C ARG A 274 -3.83 -35.15 4.85
N ILE A 275 -4.88 -34.78 5.57
CA ILE A 275 -5.65 -33.56 5.37
C ILE A 275 -5.55 -32.72 6.63
N GLU A 276 -5.35 -31.42 6.47
CA GLU A 276 -5.23 -30.46 7.56
C GLU A 276 -6.12 -29.26 7.26
N GLY A 277 -6.85 -28.83 8.28
CA GLY A 277 -7.55 -27.55 8.31
C GLY A 277 -7.12 -26.80 9.55
N ASN A 278 -6.87 -25.50 9.42
CA ASN A 278 -6.42 -24.69 10.53
C ASN A 278 -6.93 -23.25 10.40
N HIS A 279 -7.32 -22.68 11.53
CA HIS A 279 -7.73 -21.29 11.66
C HIS A 279 -6.74 -20.58 12.60
N GLN A 280 -6.22 -19.43 12.20
CA GLN A 280 -5.29 -18.63 13.01
C GLN A 280 -5.80 -17.20 13.09
N ASN A 281 -5.96 -16.69 14.31
CA ASN A 281 -6.12 -15.27 14.57
C ASN A 281 -4.83 -14.73 15.20
N ALA A 282 -4.32 -13.62 14.69
CA ALA A 282 -3.15 -12.95 15.23
C ALA A 282 -3.35 -11.44 15.33
N ASP A 283 -3.15 -10.94 16.55
CA ASP A 283 -3.07 -9.51 16.91
C ASP A 283 -1.64 -9.19 17.40
N PRO A 284 -0.70 -8.85 16.49
CA PRO A 284 0.70 -8.66 16.84
C PRO A 284 0.89 -7.41 17.70
N ALA A 285 1.58 -7.55 18.85
CA ALA A 285 1.93 -6.41 19.71
C ALA A 285 2.82 -5.34 19.03
N LYS A 286 3.46 -5.68 17.90
CA LYS A 286 4.20 -4.76 17.02
C LYS A 286 3.92 -5.08 15.55
N SER A 287 3.44 -4.09 14.82
CA SER A 287 3.32 -4.10 13.36
C SER A 287 3.54 -2.67 12.85
N THR A 288 4.20 -2.51 11.70
CA THR A 288 4.47 -1.18 11.12
C THR A 288 3.16 -0.46 10.78
N SER A 289 2.20 -1.22 10.25
CA SER A 289 0.86 -0.72 9.91
C SER A 289 -0.20 -1.05 10.97
N GLY A 290 0.16 -1.61 12.13
CA GLY A 290 -0.81 -2.01 13.15
C GLY A 290 -1.80 -3.07 12.64
N SER A 291 -1.33 -3.98 11.79
CA SER A 291 -2.17 -4.98 11.12
C SER A 291 -2.52 -6.17 12.01
N GLN A 292 -3.79 -6.53 11.99
CA GLN A 292 -4.35 -7.77 12.51
C GLN A 292 -4.68 -8.70 11.35
N ARG A 293 -4.62 -10.01 11.56
CA ARG A 293 -4.92 -11.00 10.53
C ARG A 293 -5.67 -12.21 11.07
N ASP A 294 -6.62 -12.68 10.27
CA ASP A 294 -7.25 -13.98 10.41
C ASP A 294 -6.89 -14.83 9.18
N ILE A 295 -6.51 -16.09 9.38
CA ILE A 295 -6.08 -17.00 8.33
C ILE A 295 -6.85 -18.31 8.46
N ASP A 296 -7.56 -18.68 7.40
CA ASP A 296 -8.13 -20.01 7.20
C ASP A 296 -7.31 -20.76 6.15
N LEU A 297 -6.78 -21.92 6.53
CA LEU A 297 -6.01 -22.75 5.62
C LEU A 297 -6.53 -24.18 5.57
N TRP A 298 -6.34 -24.77 4.40
CA TRP A 298 -6.54 -26.19 4.15
C TRP A 298 -5.38 -26.75 3.34
N LYS A 299 -4.88 -27.92 3.73
CA LYS A 299 -3.73 -28.58 3.10
C LYS A 299 -3.97 -30.07 2.96
N LEU A 300 -3.77 -30.60 1.76
CA LEU A 300 -3.68 -32.01 1.45
C LEU A 300 -2.21 -32.39 1.25
N GLN A 301 -1.79 -33.47 1.88
CA GLN A 301 -0.47 -34.06 1.71
C GLN A 301 -0.61 -35.54 1.37
N THR A 302 0.24 -36.01 0.47
CA THR A 302 0.38 -37.42 0.15
C THR A 302 1.86 -37.75 0.12
N GLY A 303 2.25 -38.93 0.56
CA GLY A 303 3.66 -39.27 0.60
C GLY A 303 3.91 -40.75 0.70
N LEU A 304 5.19 -41.08 0.54
CA LEU A 304 5.72 -42.43 0.58
C LEU A 304 6.85 -42.45 1.62
N ASP A 305 6.81 -43.40 2.54
CA ASP A 305 7.87 -43.66 3.52
C ASP A 305 8.47 -45.04 3.24
N ILE A 306 9.77 -45.11 2.98
CA ILE A 306 10.48 -46.34 2.61
C ILE A 306 11.63 -46.62 3.60
N PRO A 307 11.72 -47.85 4.12
CA PRO A 307 12.86 -48.28 4.93
C PRO A 307 14.15 -48.27 4.09
N LEU A 308 15.18 -47.57 4.55
CA LEU A 308 16.47 -47.48 3.87
C LEU A 308 17.50 -48.44 4.49
N TYR A 309 17.41 -48.64 5.81
CA TYR A 309 18.32 -49.50 6.55
C TYR A 309 17.66 -50.00 7.84
N GLN A 310 17.88 -51.26 8.17
CA GLN A 310 17.47 -51.84 9.44
C GLN A 310 18.64 -52.63 10.03
N SER A 311 18.97 -52.38 11.30
CA SER A 311 20.00 -53.14 11.98
C SER A 311 19.46 -54.42 12.60
N GLN A 312 20.33 -55.39 12.83
CA GLN A 312 20.00 -56.63 13.56
C GLN A 312 19.55 -56.36 15.00
N GLU A 313 19.91 -55.20 15.56
CA GLU A 313 19.55 -54.75 16.91
C GLU A 313 18.21 -53.98 16.94
N GLY A 314 17.54 -53.84 15.79
CA GLY A 314 16.19 -53.28 15.67
C GLY A 314 16.09 -51.78 15.40
N SER A 315 17.23 -51.08 15.20
CA SER A 315 17.17 -49.69 14.73
C SER A 315 16.75 -49.60 13.27
N LEU A 316 16.00 -48.56 12.91
CA LEU A 316 15.38 -48.39 11.60
C LEU A 316 15.65 -46.97 11.06
N LEU A 317 16.11 -46.88 9.82
CA LEU A 317 16.21 -45.63 9.08
C LEU A 317 15.17 -45.63 7.96
N THR A 318 14.31 -44.63 7.95
CA THR A 318 13.25 -44.45 6.96
C THR A 318 13.46 -43.14 6.21
N GLY A 319 13.40 -43.19 4.88
CA GLY A 319 13.39 -42.02 4.02
C GLY A 319 12.00 -41.84 3.41
N GLY A 320 11.56 -40.59 3.26
CA GLY A 320 10.27 -40.32 2.66
C GLY A 320 10.27 -39.15 1.69
N VAL A 321 9.33 -39.19 0.76
CA VAL A 321 9.01 -38.10 -0.16
C VAL A 321 7.52 -37.79 -0.06
N ASN A 322 7.15 -36.52 -0.11
CA ASN A 322 5.75 -36.11 -0.08
C ASN A 322 5.46 -34.97 -1.06
N PHE A 323 4.22 -34.93 -1.50
CA PHE A 323 3.63 -33.89 -2.32
C PHE A 323 2.50 -33.24 -1.55
N SER A 324 2.43 -31.91 -1.61
CA SER A 324 1.41 -31.14 -0.93
C SER A 324 0.68 -30.20 -1.89
N TYR A 325 -0.60 -29.98 -1.63
CA TYR A 325 -1.38 -28.90 -2.21
C TYR A 325 -2.17 -28.23 -1.09
N GLY A 326 -2.21 -26.91 -1.08
CA GLY A 326 -2.95 -26.19 -0.06
C GLY A 326 -3.47 -24.85 -0.54
N LYS A 327 -4.43 -24.33 0.21
CA LYS A 327 -5.00 -23.00 0.06
C LYS A 327 -4.99 -22.29 1.40
N ALA A 328 -4.78 -20.98 1.37
CA ALA A 328 -4.94 -20.08 2.50
C ALA A 328 -5.75 -18.88 2.03
N ALA A 329 -6.80 -18.55 2.78
CA ALA A 329 -7.53 -17.31 2.67
C ALA A 329 -7.26 -16.51 3.94
N ALA A 330 -6.99 -15.23 3.81
CA ALA A 330 -6.68 -14.37 4.95
C ALA A 330 -7.37 -13.02 4.83
N ASP A 331 -7.97 -12.57 5.93
CA ASP A 331 -8.55 -11.24 6.09
C ASP A 331 -7.63 -10.39 6.96
N ILE A 332 -7.32 -9.18 6.49
CA ILE A 332 -6.36 -8.29 7.13
C ILE A 332 -7.05 -6.98 7.45
N HIS A 333 -6.89 -6.54 8.71
CA HIS A 333 -7.51 -5.34 9.24
C HIS A 333 -6.43 -4.43 9.83
N SER A 334 -6.41 -3.18 9.41
CA SER A 334 -5.55 -2.13 9.94
C SER A 334 -6.31 -0.80 9.92
N PHE A 335 -5.91 0.14 10.78
CA PHE A 335 -6.37 1.52 10.69
C PHE A 335 -6.12 2.12 9.29
N PHE A 336 -5.04 1.73 8.61
CA PHE A 336 -4.67 2.27 7.29
C PHE A 336 -5.41 1.62 6.13
N GLY A 337 -6.06 0.48 6.35
CA GLY A 337 -6.84 -0.21 5.34
C GLY A 337 -7.13 -1.65 5.71
N SER A 338 -8.09 -2.23 4.99
CA SER A 338 -8.44 -3.64 5.06
C SER A 338 -8.40 -4.28 3.68
N GLY A 339 -8.34 -5.60 3.67
CA GLY A 339 -8.40 -6.39 2.46
C GLY A 339 -8.15 -7.86 2.72
N SER A 340 -8.07 -8.61 1.64
CA SER A 340 -7.93 -10.05 1.67
C SER A 340 -6.74 -10.54 0.84
N ILE A 341 -6.24 -11.70 1.22
CA ILE A 341 -5.19 -12.42 0.50
C ILE A 341 -5.62 -13.86 0.32
N ASP A 342 -5.74 -14.26 -0.94
CA ASP A 342 -5.98 -15.65 -1.32
C ASP A 342 -4.67 -16.22 -1.88
N SER A 343 -4.24 -17.35 -1.36
CA SER A 343 -3.08 -18.07 -1.88
C SER A 343 -3.39 -19.53 -2.08
N SER A 344 -2.88 -20.08 -3.17
CA SER A 344 -2.75 -21.52 -3.35
C SER A 344 -1.30 -21.90 -3.53
N GLY A 345 -0.96 -23.16 -3.28
CA GLY A 345 0.41 -23.61 -3.51
C GLY A 345 0.55 -25.11 -3.59
N TYR A 346 1.57 -25.54 -4.32
CA TYR A 346 2.00 -26.92 -4.45
C TYR A 346 3.37 -27.07 -3.82
N GLY A 347 3.63 -28.20 -3.16
CA GLY A 347 4.90 -28.46 -2.50
C GLY A 347 5.45 -29.85 -2.72
N ILE A 348 6.76 -29.95 -2.53
CA ILE A 348 7.49 -31.20 -2.46
C ILE A 348 8.30 -31.19 -1.16
N GLY A 349 8.19 -32.28 -0.40
CA GLY A 349 8.92 -32.47 0.83
C GLY A 349 9.70 -33.78 0.85
N THR A 350 10.75 -33.80 1.66
CA THR A 350 11.57 -34.98 1.93
C THR A 350 11.74 -35.15 3.44
N THR A 351 11.74 -36.39 3.90
CA THR A 351 11.91 -36.74 5.30
C THR A 351 12.99 -37.78 5.47
N LEU A 352 13.68 -37.73 6.60
CA LEU A 352 14.64 -38.76 7.01
C LEU A 352 14.47 -38.98 8.51
N THR A 353 14.04 -40.18 8.89
CA THR A 353 13.74 -40.53 10.28
C THR A 353 14.56 -41.73 10.71
N TRP A 354 15.31 -41.56 11.80
CA TRP A 354 16.00 -42.63 12.47
C TRP A 354 15.28 -43.00 13.76
N TYR A 355 15.03 -44.29 13.94
CA TYR A 355 14.45 -44.88 15.12
C TYR A 355 15.48 -45.77 15.82
N GLY A 356 15.80 -45.45 17.06
CA GLY A 356 16.67 -46.23 17.93
C GLY A 356 15.93 -47.39 18.58
N ASN A 357 16.68 -48.42 18.96
CA ASN A 357 16.17 -49.62 19.63
C ASN A 357 15.73 -49.37 21.08
N ASP A 358 16.14 -48.25 21.69
CA ASP A 358 15.78 -47.83 23.04
C ASP A 358 14.64 -46.81 23.08
N GLY A 359 13.96 -46.62 21.95
CA GLY A 359 12.84 -45.69 21.80
C GLY A 359 13.23 -44.25 21.51
N VAL A 360 14.52 -43.93 21.37
CA VAL A 360 14.98 -42.63 20.86
C VAL A 360 14.65 -42.50 19.37
N TYR A 361 14.33 -41.30 18.90
CA TYR A 361 14.22 -41.01 17.49
C TYR A 361 14.82 -39.65 17.13
N LEU A 362 15.17 -39.51 15.85
CA LEU A 362 15.57 -38.27 15.20
C LEU A 362 14.81 -38.16 13.87
N ASP A 363 14.08 -37.07 13.65
CA ASP A 363 13.34 -36.79 12.43
C ASP A 363 13.84 -35.48 11.80
N GLY A 364 14.23 -35.55 10.53
CA GLY A 364 14.57 -34.41 9.71
C GLY A 364 13.57 -34.23 8.58
N GLN A 365 13.14 -32.99 8.33
CA GLN A 365 12.21 -32.66 7.26
C GLN A 365 12.69 -31.44 6.48
N LEU A 366 12.52 -31.48 5.17
CA LEU A 366 12.71 -30.35 4.25
C LEU A 366 11.50 -30.25 3.34
N GLN A 367 11.04 -29.04 3.04
CA GLN A 367 9.95 -28.80 2.10
C GLN A 367 10.22 -27.54 1.29
N THR A 368 9.84 -27.58 0.01
CA THR A 368 9.71 -26.40 -0.83
C THR A 368 8.27 -26.30 -1.33
N MET A 369 7.75 -25.08 -1.38
CA MET A 369 6.41 -24.79 -1.92
C MET A 369 6.50 -23.64 -2.92
N TRP A 370 5.74 -23.75 -4.00
CA TRP A 370 5.49 -22.69 -4.96
C TRP A 370 4.06 -22.17 -4.76
N PHE A 371 3.92 -20.85 -4.73
CA PHE A 371 2.67 -20.17 -4.44
C PHE A 371 2.21 -19.37 -5.63
N ASP A 372 0.89 -19.28 -5.76
CA ASP A 372 0.18 -18.32 -6.57
C ASP A 372 -0.79 -17.58 -5.64
N SER A 373 -0.77 -16.24 -5.66
CA SER A 373 -1.56 -15.43 -4.74
C SER A 373 -2.20 -14.21 -5.39
N GLY A 374 -3.39 -13.86 -4.93
CA GLY A 374 -4.05 -12.59 -5.21
C GLY A 374 -4.17 -11.76 -3.93
N LEU A 375 -3.90 -10.46 -4.03
CA LEU A 375 -4.09 -9.49 -2.94
C LEU A 375 -5.15 -8.47 -3.38
N SER A 376 -6.14 -8.24 -2.54
CA SER A 376 -7.24 -7.30 -2.82
C SER A 376 -7.41 -6.33 -1.66
N SER A 377 -7.60 -5.04 -1.97
CA SER A 377 -7.89 -4.02 -0.96
C SER A 377 -9.36 -3.64 -1.01
N ASP A 378 -10.07 -3.87 0.10
CA ASP A 378 -11.47 -3.47 0.24
C ASP A 378 -11.58 -1.96 0.38
N THR A 379 -10.62 -1.33 1.05
CA THR A 379 -10.56 0.13 1.22
C THR A 379 -10.43 0.87 -0.12
N LEU A 380 -9.69 0.30 -1.08
CA LEU A 380 -9.58 0.84 -2.43
C LEU A 380 -10.63 0.29 -3.40
N GLY A 381 -11.37 -0.76 -3.00
CA GLY A 381 -12.34 -1.43 -3.85
C GLY A 381 -11.75 -2.10 -5.09
N GLN A 382 -10.48 -2.54 -5.04
CA GLN A 382 -9.77 -3.09 -6.19
C GLN A 382 -8.78 -4.20 -5.83
N SER A 383 -8.47 -5.05 -6.82
CA SER A 383 -7.33 -5.96 -6.75
C SER A 383 -6.02 -5.18 -6.85
N LEU A 384 -5.07 -5.45 -5.96
CA LEU A 384 -3.74 -4.86 -5.97
C LEU A 384 -2.78 -5.64 -6.87
N VAL A 385 -2.86 -6.96 -6.79
CA VAL A 385 -2.10 -7.87 -7.66
C VAL A 385 -2.87 -9.18 -7.81
N SER A 386 -2.83 -9.74 -9.01
CA SER A 386 -3.27 -11.11 -9.33
C SER A 386 -2.07 -11.94 -9.77
N ASP A 387 -2.17 -13.26 -9.61
CA ASP A 387 -1.17 -14.22 -10.08
C ASP A 387 0.25 -13.90 -9.58
N ASN A 388 0.35 -13.48 -8.31
CA ASN A 388 1.64 -13.18 -7.69
C ASN A 388 2.34 -14.49 -7.31
N HIS A 389 3.45 -14.76 -7.98
CA HIS A 389 4.19 -16.02 -7.81
C HIS A 389 5.17 -15.92 -6.63
N GLY A 390 5.12 -16.89 -5.73
CA GLY A 390 6.01 -16.98 -4.58
C GLY A 390 6.71 -18.34 -4.48
N ARG A 391 7.78 -18.39 -3.69
CA ARG A 391 8.42 -19.66 -3.31
C ARG A 391 8.86 -19.63 -1.85
N GLY A 392 8.55 -20.68 -1.12
CA GLY A 392 8.94 -20.87 0.28
C GLY A 392 9.76 -22.13 0.48
N TYR A 393 10.56 -22.13 1.54
CA TYR A 393 11.32 -23.28 2.02
C TYR A 393 11.08 -23.44 3.52
N ALA A 394 10.93 -24.67 3.99
CA ALA A 394 10.79 -25.00 5.39
C ALA A 394 11.71 -26.17 5.74
N SER A 395 12.24 -26.15 6.97
CA SER A 395 13.08 -27.22 7.51
C SER A 395 12.75 -27.47 8.97
N SER A 396 12.77 -28.71 9.41
CA SER A 396 12.55 -29.10 10.80
C SER A 396 13.52 -30.21 11.21
N ILE A 397 13.94 -30.18 12.47
CA ILE A 397 14.64 -31.28 13.15
C ILE A 397 13.92 -31.51 14.47
N GLU A 398 13.43 -32.73 14.68
CA GLU A 398 12.74 -33.16 15.90
C GLU A 398 13.48 -34.36 16.48
N THR A 399 13.63 -34.41 17.81
CA THR A 399 14.14 -35.59 18.51
C THR A 399 13.29 -35.85 19.75
N GLY A 400 13.17 -37.12 20.12
CA GLY A 400 12.48 -37.52 21.33
C GLY A 400 12.85 -38.92 21.76
N LYS A 401 12.34 -39.32 22.92
CA LYS A 401 12.48 -40.68 23.46
C LYS A 401 11.14 -41.17 23.97
N ARG A 402 10.75 -42.36 23.54
CA ARG A 402 9.54 -43.03 24.04
C ARG A 402 9.88 -43.84 25.29
N TYR A 403 9.03 -43.71 26.31
CA TYR A 403 9.08 -44.55 27.50
C TYR A 403 7.84 -45.43 27.56
N ALA A 404 8.02 -46.73 27.71
CA ALA A 404 6.92 -47.63 27.98
C ALA A 404 6.56 -47.54 29.47
N LEU A 405 5.35 -47.08 29.79
CA LEU A 405 4.80 -47.16 31.14
C LEU A 405 4.08 -48.51 31.27
N GLY A 406 4.52 -49.35 32.20
CA GLY A 406 3.93 -50.68 32.42
C GLY A 406 2.46 -50.60 32.83
N ARG A 407 1.72 -51.70 32.65
CA ARG A 407 0.39 -51.86 33.27
C ARG A 407 0.59 -51.82 34.79
N GLY A 408 -0.10 -50.90 35.46
CA GLY A 408 -0.04 -50.78 36.92
C GLY A 408 -0.24 -52.12 37.61
N CYS A 409 0.44 -52.31 38.75
CA CYS A 409 0.39 -53.55 39.53
C CYS A 409 -1.07 -54.00 39.74
N HIS A 410 -1.37 -55.24 39.35
CA HIS A 410 -2.61 -55.94 39.68
C HIS A 410 -2.61 -56.41 41.13
#